data_AF-A0AAV5LNI0-F1
#
_entry.id   AF-A0AAV5LNI0-F1
#
_cell.length_a   1.000
_cell.length_b   1.000
_cell.length_c   1.000
_cell.angle_alpha   90.00
_cell.angle_beta   90.00
_cell.angle_gamma   90.00
#
_symmetry.space_group_name_H-M   'P 1'
#
loop_
_entity.id
_entity.type
_entity.pdbx_description
1 polymer ?
#
loop_
_entity_poly.entity_id
_entity_poly.type
_entity_poly.pdbx_seq_one_letter_code
_entity_poly.pdbx_strand_id
1 'polypeptide(L)' 'MYPPLTEDAQRVLDWAVDQKLKFGDDGDITTIDLLLGIWSEVESPGHKILAAFGFSNDKAKELTSLSSEPGFVDG' A
#
# COMPACT_ATOMS: atom_id res chain seq x y z
N MET A 1 19.50 -10.27 14.29
CA MET A 1 19.81 -8.92 13.78
C MET A 1 18.78 -8.63 12.70
N TYR A 2 17.99 -7.56 12.85
CA TYR A 2 16.98 -7.19 11.86
C TYR A 2 17.61 -6.24 10.84
N PRO A 3 17.51 -6.52 9.53
CA PRO A 3 18.00 -5.61 8.51
C PRO A 3 17.22 -4.28 8.62
N PRO A 4 17.91 -3.13 8.50
CA PRO A 4 17.22 -1.85 8.50
C PRO A 4 16.31 -1.73 7.27
N LEU A 5 15.24 -0.95 7.41
CA LEU A 5 14.38 -0.61 6.29
C LEU A 5 15.14 0.26 5.29
N THR A 6 14.84 0.08 4.00
CA THR A 6 15.28 1.00 2.95
C THR A 6 14.48 2.30 3.02
N GLU A 7 15.00 3.38 2.42
CA GLU A 7 14.29 4.65 2.36
C GLU A 7 12.93 4.52 1.66
N ASP A 8 12.87 3.77 0.57
CA ASP A 8 11.60 3.45 -0.12
C ASP A 8 10.62 2.74 0.81
N ALA A 9 11.09 1.76 1.60
CA ALA A 9 10.23 1.03 2.53
C ALA A 9 9.72 1.92 3.67
N GLN A 10 10.51 2.90 4.12
CA GLN A 10 10.04 3.90 5.08
C GLN A 10 8.97 4.80 4.47
N ARG A 11 9.16 5.28 3.23
CA ARG A 11 8.15 6.11 2.54
C ARG A 11 6.84 5.38 2.31
N VAL A 12 6.89 4.08 2.01
CA VAL A 12 5.69 3.23 1.92
C VAL A 12 4.91 3.23 3.25
N LEU A 13 5.61 3.10 4.38
CA LEU A 13 4.97 3.13 5.70
C LEU A 13 4.39 4.51 6.00
N ASP A 14 5.14 5.58 5.73
CA ASP A 14 4.66 6.95 5.92
C ASP A 14 3.43 7.24 5.05
N TRP A 15 3.42 6.76 3.81
CA TRP A 15 2.28 6.86 2.90
C TRP A 15 1.05 6.11 3.41
N ALA A 16 1.24 4.87 3.90
CA ALA A 16 0.13 4.05 4.42
C ALA A 16 -0.53 4.72 5.64
N VAL A 17 0.28 5.31 6.54
CA VAL A 17 -0.21 6.10 7.67
C VAL A 17 -1.00 7.32 7.20
N ASP A 18 -0.48 8.09 6.25
CA ASP A 18 -1.16 9.28 5.71
C ASP A 18 -2.50 8.91 5.04
N GLN A 19 -2.58 7.79 4.34
CA GLN A 19 -3.84 7.33 3.77
C GLN A 19 -4.88 7.03 4.85
N LYS A 20 -4.52 6.31 5.92
CA LYS A 20 -5.46 6.03 7.00
C LYS A 20 -5.99 7.29 7.68
N LEU A 21 -5.10 8.24 7.96
CA LEU A 21 -5.49 9.53 8.54
C LEU A 21 -6.46 10.30 7.63
N LYS A 22 -6.29 10.23 6.31
CA LYS A 22 -7.19 10.91 5.34
C LYS A 22 -8.59 10.33 5.30
N PHE A 23 -8.74 9.02 5.50
CA PHE A 23 -10.06 8.38 5.51
C PHE A 23 -10.75 8.45 6.88
N GLY A 24 -10.13 9.10 7.87
CA GLY A 24 -10.68 9.21 9.22
C GLY A 24 -10.85 7.86 9.92
N ASP A 25 -10.12 6.85 9.43
CA ASP A 25 -10.15 5.50 9.92
C ASP A 25 -9.03 5.33 10.95
N ASP A 26 -9.40 5.10 12.21
CA ASP A 26 -8.48 4.79 13.31
C ASP A 26 -8.05 3.30 13.28
N GLY A 27 -8.44 2.58 12.22
CA GLY A 27 -8.11 1.18 12.00
C GLY A 27 -6.63 0.92 11.72
N ASP A 28 -6.23 -0.34 11.90
CA ASP A 28 -4.87 -0.80 11.65
C ASP A 28 -4.46 -0.61 10.18
N ILE A 29 -3.17 -0.40 9.95
CA ILE A 29 -2.58 -0.44 8.61
C ILE A 29 -2.74 -1.85 8.07
N THR A 30 -3.44 -1.96 6.93
CA THR A 30 -3.70 -3.22 6.25
C THR A 30 -2.62 -3.55 5.24
N THR A 31 -2.56 -4.80 4.79
CA THR A 31 -1.71 -5.24 3.69
C THR A 31 -2.07 -4.52 2.39
N ILE A 32 -3.34 -4.13 2.21
CA ILE A 32 -3.78 -3.30 1.09
C ILE A 32 -3.08 -1.94 1.11
N ASP A 33 -3.04 -1.26 2.26
CA ASP A 33 -2.39 0.05 2.39
C ASP A 33 -0.90 -0.05 2.06
N LEU A 34 -0.24 -1.11 2.52
CA LEU A 34 1.16 -1.37 2.20
C LEU A 34 1.35 -1.64 0.71
N LEU A 35 0.50 -2.46 0.09
CA LEU A 35 0.61 -2.79 -1.33
C LEU A 35 0.39 -1.56 -2.21
N LEU A 36 -0.58 -0.71 -1.85
CA LEU A 36 -0.83 0.56 -2.54
C LEU A 36 0.32 1.55 -2.33
N GLY A 37 0.93 1.59 -1.14
CA GLY A 37 2.12 2.39 -0.87
C GLY A 37 3.31 1.96 -1.71
N ILE A 38 3.57 0.64 -1.80
CA ILE A 38 4.61 0.09 -2.68
C ILE A 38 4.33 0.46 -4.14
N TRP A 39 3.07 0.40 -4.56
CA TRP A 39 2.67 0.82 -5.89
C TRP A 39 2.86 2.32 -6.14
N SER A 40 2.71 3.18 -5.13
CA SER A 40 2.94 4.62 -5.25
C SER A 40 4.42 4.99 -5.45
N GLU A 41 5.35 4.17 -4.96
CA GLU A 41 6.79 4.39 -5.08
C GLU A 41 7.33 3.89 -6.44
N VAL A 42 7.04 4.63 -7.51
CA VAL A 42 7.34 4.25 -8.92
C VAL A 42 8.81 3.87 -9.22
N GLU A 43 9.75 4.43 -8.46
CA GLU A 43 11.19 4.15 -8.64
C GLU A 43 11.66 2.92 -7.85
N SER A 44 10.86 2.46 -6.87
CA SER A 44 11.23 1.37 -5.98
C SER A 44 11.30 0.02 -6.72
N PRO A 45 12.13 -0.91 -6.26
CA PRO A 45 12.12 -2.28 -6.76
C PRO A 45 10.74 -2.96 -6.61
N GLY A 46 10.01 -2.64 -5.54
CA GLY A 46 8.68 -3.18 -5.28
C GLY A 46 7.68 -2.82 -6.37
N HIS A 47 7.59 -1.54 -6.76
CA HIS A 47 6.75 -1.10 -7.86
C HIS A 47 7.12 -1.80 -9.18
N LYS A 48 8.41 -1.87 -9.50
CA LYS A 48 8.90 -2.50 -10.74
C LYS A 48 8.52 -3.97 -10.80
N ILE A 49 8.62 -4.69 -9.67
CA ILE A 49 8.21 -6.09 -9.56
C ILE A 49 6.68 -6.19 -9.77
N LEU A 50 5.88 -5.39 -9.05
CA LEU A 50 4.43 -5.39 -9.21
C LEU A 50 4.01 -5.15 -10.67
N ALA A 51 4.61 -4.16 -11.33
CA ALA A 51 4.36 -3.86 -12.74
C ALA A 51 4.76 -5.04 -13.65
N ALA A 52 5.90 -5.68 -13.40
CA ALA A 52 6.35 -6.85 -14.16
C ALA A 52 5.40 -8.06 -14.01
N PHE A 53 4.71 -8.18 -12.87
CA PHE A 53 3.68 -9.20 -12.64
C PHE A 53 2.27 -8.77 -13.10
N GLY A 54 2.14 -7.63 -13.79
CA GLY A 54 0.87 -7.18 -14.36
C GLY A 54 -0.03 -6.40 -13.40
N PHE A 55 0.51 -5.92 -12.27
CA PHE A 55 -0.17 -4.91 -11.46
C PHE A 55 -0.22 -3.57 -12.23
N SER A 56 -1.31 -2.83 -12.07
CA SER A 56 -1.58 -1.60 -12.82
C SER A 56 -2.39 -0.61 -12.01
N ASN A 57 -2.50 0.63 -12.50
CA ASN A 57 -3.34 1.65 -11.88
C ASN A 57 -4.82 1.25 -11.79
N ASP A 58 -5.33 0.46 -12.74
CA ASP A 58 -6.70 -0.06 -12.68
C ASP A 58 -6.88 -1.03 -11.52
N LYS A 59 -5.92 -1.95 -11.33
CA LYS A 59 -5.89 -2.87 -10.18
C LYS A 59 -5.72 -2.15 -8.85
N ALA A 60 -4.91 -1.09 -8.81
CA ALA A 60 -4.76 -0.26 -7.62
C ALA A 60 -6.08 0.41 -7.23
N LYS A 61 -6.82 0.97 -8.20
CA LYS A 61 -8.14 1.58 -7.96
C LYS A 61 -9.18 0.57 -7.52
N GLU A 62 -9.19 -0.62 -8.13
CA GLU A 62 -10.04 -1.74 -7.71
C GLU A 62 -9.76 -2.08 -6.23
N LEU A 63 -8.49 -2.20 -5.87
CA LEU A 63 -8.07 -2.52 -4.51
C LEU A 63 -8.45 -1.44 -3.48
N THR A 64 -8.30 -0.15 -3.81
CA THR A 64 -8.77 0.96 -2.97
C THR A 64 -10.30 0.96 -2.80
N SER A 65 -11.02 0.52 -3.83
CA SER A 65 -12.49 0.42 -3.75
C SER A 65 -12.89 -0.69 -2.78
N LEU A 66 -12.22 -1.84 -2.84
CA LEU A 66 -12.45 -2.98 -1.93
C LEU A 66 -12.16 -2.62 -0.47
N SER A 67 -11.08 -1.86 -0.20
CA SER A 67 -10.75 -1.44 1.17
C SER A 67 -11.73 -0.42 1.75
N SER A 68 -12.57 0.20 0.91
CA SER A 68 -13.59 1.17 1.32
C SER A 68 -14.96 0.52 1.56
N GLU A 69 -15.13 -0.78 1.24
CA GLU A 69 -16.39 -1.48 1.44
C GLU A 69 -16.58 -1.89 2.92
N PRO A 70 -17.75 -1.61 3.54
CA PRO A 70 -18.01 -1.98 4.92
C PRO A 70 -18.06 -3.51 5.06
N GLY A 71 -17.08 -4.07 5.79
CA GLY A 71 -16.97 -5.51 6.05
C GLY A 71 -15.74 -6.18 5.43
N PHE A 72 -14.84 -5.44 4.78
CA PHE A 72 -13.56 -5.98 4.33
C PHE A 72 -12.69 -6.37 5.53
N VAL A 73 -12.38 -7.66 5.66
CA VAL A 73 -11.39 -8.20 6.61
C VAL A 73 -10.17 -8.62 5.81
N ASP A 74 -9.03 -7.98 6.07
CA ASP A 74 -7.76 -8.38 5.48
C ASP A 74 -7.37 -9.74 6.10
N GLY A 75 -7.27 -10.77 5.25
CA GLY A 75 -7.20 -12.18 5.66
C GLY A 75 -5.81 -12.68 6.02
#